data_AF-A0A1D1YFS9-F1
#
_entry.id   AF-A0A1D1YFS9-F1
#
_cell.length_a   1.000
_cell.length_b   1.000
_cell.length_c   1.000
_cell.angle_alpha   90.00
_cell.angle_beta   90.00
_cell.angle_gamma   90.00
#
_symmetry.space_group_name_H-M   'P 1'
#
loop_
_entity.id
_entity.type
_entity.pdbx_description
1 polymer ?
#
loop_
_entity_poly.entity_id
_entity_poly.type
_entity_poly.pdbx_seq_one_letter_code
_entity_poly.pdbx_strand_id
1 'polypeptide(L)'
;VQVYPEKGTVAFSAGLHGWAFTLTNFAKMYASKFGVDENKMMDRLWGENYFDPATRKWTNKNTGSPTCKRGFVQFCYEPIKQIIKTCMNDQKDKLWPML
;
A
#
# COMPACT_ATOMS: atom_id res chain seq x y z
N VAL A 1 19.98 -4.55 17.04
CA VAL A 1 19.72 -4.31 15.61
C VAL A 1 18.28 -3.90 15.47
N GLN A 2 17.99 -2.70 14.94
CA GLN A 2 16.62 -2.21 14.75
C GLN A 2 16.28 -2.25 13.25
N VAL A 3 15.06 -2.69 12.92
CA VAL A 3 14.58 -2.83 11.54
C VAL A 3 13.48 -1.81 11.26
N TYR A 4 13.41 -1.37 10.00
CA TYR A 4 12.54 -0.29 9.53
C TYR A 4 11.91 -0.65 8.18
N PRO A 5 10.57 -0.73 8.08
CA PRO A 5 9.88 -1.02 6.83
C PRO A 5 10.17 -0.01 5.72
N GLU A 6 10.22 1.29 6.06
CA GLU A 6 10.56 2.38 5.15
C GLU A 6 12.01 2.33 4.63
N LYS A 7 12.85 1.44 5.19
CA LYS A 7 14.19 1.14 4.67
C LYS A 7 14.26 -0.17 3.90
N GLY A 8 13.12 -0.80 3.63
CA GLY A 8 13.04 -2.08 2.92
C GLY A 8 13.55 -3.29 3.72
N THR A 9 13.79 -3.13 5.03
CA THR A 9 14.36 -4.20 5.89
C THR A 9 13.30 -5.09 6.56
N VAL A 10 12.02 -4.86 6.25
CA VAL A 10 10.89 -5.61 6.81
C VAL A 10 10.02 -6.14 5.67
N ALA A 11 9.66 -7.43 5.76
CA ALA A 11 8.71 -8.08 4.88
C ALA A 11 7.37 -8.31 5.58
N PHE A 12 6.28 -8.20 4.82
CA PHE A 12 4.92 -8.54 5.22
C PHE A 12 4.51 -9.80 4.46
N SER A 13 3.95 -10.78 5.15
CA SER A 13 3.60 -12.07 4.55
C SER A 13 2.34 -12.68 5.14
N ALA A 14 1.62 -13.44 4.33
CA ALA A 14 0.59 -14.35 4.79
C ALA A 14 0.98 -15.79 4.43
N GLY A 15 1.51 -16.53 5.42
CA GLY A 15 2.00 -17.90 5.21
C GLY A 15 0.91 -18.84 4.68
N LEU A 16 -0.33 -18.71 5.19
CA LEU A 16 -1.47 -19.52 4.74
C LEU A 16 -1.77 -19.36 3.25
N HIS A 17 -1.60 -18.15 2.71
CA HIS A 17 -1.90 -17.83 1.32
C HIS A 17 -0.66 -17.78 0.41
N GLY A 18 0.53 -18.07 0.96
CA GLY A 18 1.76 -18.22 0.18
C GLY A 18 2.31 -16.94 -0.45
N TRP A 19 2.03 -15.75 0.10
CA TRP A 19 2.56 -14.49 -0.43
C TRP A 19 3.34 -13.68 0.59
N ALA A 20 4.29 -12.88 0.08
CA ALA A 20 5.07 -11.92 0.84
C ALA A 20 5.43 -10.70 -0.02
N PHE A 21 5.63 -9.55 0.61
CA PHE A 21 6.12 -8.34 -0.03
C PHE A 21 6.94 -7.48 0.94
N THR A 22 7.77 -6.60 0.37
CA THR A 22 8.39 -5.48 1.09
C THR A 22 7.79 -4.17 0.57
N LEU A 23 7.97 -3.06 1.29
CA LEU A 23 7.51 -1.76 0.79
C LEU A 23 8.15 -1.35 -0.54
N THR A 24 9.36 -1.84 -0.84
CA THR A 24 10.06 -1.58 -2.11
C THR A 24 9.24 -2.03 -3.32
N ASN A 25 8.55 -3.17 -3.23
CA ASN A 25 7.70 -3.67 -4.33
C ASN A 25 6.59 -2.67 -4.69
N PHE A 26 5.87 -2.16 -3.69
CA PHE A 26 4.80 -1.18 -3.87
C PHE A 26 5.35 0.22 -4.21
N ALA A 27 6.46 0.62 -3.58
CA ALA A 27 7.10 1.90 -3.82
C ALA A 27 7.48 2.04 -5.30
N LYS A 28 8.15 1.03 -5.89
CA LYS A 28 8.53 1.01 -7.30
C LYS A 28 7.32 1.14 -8.24
N MET A 29 6.26 0.38 -7.96
CA MET A 29 5.03 0.40 -8.76
C MET A 29 4.35 1.77 -8.75
N TYR A 30 4.18 2.36 -7.55
CA TYR A 30 3.51 3.65 -7.42
C TYR A 30 4.39 4.85 -7.78
N ALA A 31 5.70 4.75 -7.60
CA ALA A 31 6.67 5.75 -8.04
C ALA A 31 6.58 5.96 -9.55
N SER A 32 6.57 4.87 -10.32
CA SER A 32 6.38 4.91 -11.77
C SER A 32 5.00 5.48 -12.14
N LYS A 33 3.94 5.07 -11.45
CA LYS A 33 2.56 5.55 -11.73
C LYS A 33 2.34 7.03 -11.44
N PHE A 34 2.93 7.55 -10.36
CA PHE A 34 2.75 8.93 -9.93
C PHE A 34 3.87 9.87 -10.39
N GLY A 35 4.90 9.36 -11.06
CA GLY A 35 6.05 10.16 -11.48
C GLY A 35 6.83 10.75 -10.30
N VAL A 36 6.98 9.97 -9.22
CA VAL A 36 7.73 10.38 -8.01
C VAL A 36 8.93 9.46 -7.80
N ASP A 37 9.91 9.93 -7.02
CA ASP A 37 11.06 9.12 -6.62
C ASP A 37 10.64 7.92 -5.76
N GLU A 38 11.27 6.76 -5.99
CA GLU A 38 10.96 5.50 -5.29
C GLU A 38 11.22 5.60 -3.79
N ASN A 39 12.34 6.22 -3.38
CA ASN A 39 12.64 6.37 -1.95
C ASN A 39 11.63 7.29 -1.26
N LYS A 40 11.25 8.39 -1.91
CA LYS A 40 10.18 9.27 -1.40
C LYS A 40 8.84 8.56 -1.31
N MET A 41 8.53 7.68 -2.26
CA MET A 41 7.31 6.87 -2.20
C MET A 41 7.37 5.86 -1.05
N MET A 42 8.52 5.20 -0.86
CA MET A 42 8.73 4.24 0.22
C MET A 42 8.57 4.88 1.60
N ASP A 43 9.15 6.06 1.82
CA ASP A 43 8.97 6.82 3.07
C ASP A 43 7.49 7.15 3.34
N ARG A 44 6.73 7.48 2.29
CA ARG A 44 5.29 7.80 2.37
C ARG A 44 4.40 6.58 2.62
N LEU A 45 4.87 5.37 2.29
CA LEU A 45 4.11 4.15 2.49
C LEU A 45 4.12 3.66 3.95
N TRP A 46 4.89 4.27 4.85
CA TRP A 46 4.97 3.86 6.25
C TRP A 46 4.84 5.04 7.23
N GLY A 47 4.65 4.73 8.52
CA GLY A 47 4.56 5.72 9.59
C GLY A 47 3.31 6.59 9.55
N GLU A 48 3.43 7.81 10.08
CA GLU A 48 2.37 8.83 10.17
C GLU A 48 2.16 9.57 8.83
N ASN A 49 2.28 8.87 7.70
CA ASN A 49 2.00 9.44 6.37
C ASN A 49 0.58 9.07 5.96
N TYR A 50 -0.18 10.08 5.56
CA TYR A 50 -1.57 9.95 5.11
C TYR A 50 -1.74 10.52 3.72
N PHE A 51 -2.61 9.91 2.93
CA PHE A 51 -2.96 10.40 1.61
C PHE A 51 -4.45 10.72 1.56
N ASP A 52 -4.78 11.90 1.07
CA ASP A 52 -6.16 12.27 0.80
C ASP A 52 -6.45 12.10 -0.70
N PRO A 53 -7.31 11.15 -1.10
CA PRO A 53 -7.64 10.94 -2.50
C PRO A 53 -8.42 12.10 -3.13
N ALA A 54 -9.11 12.93 -2.33
CA ALA A 54 -9.85 14.07 -2.84
C ALA A 54 -8.90 15.19 -3.29
N THR A 55 -7.94 15.54 -2.44
CA THR A 55 -6.95 16.60 -2.75
C THR A 55 -5.69 16.08 -3.44
N ARG A 56 -5.48 14.76 -3.47
CA ARG A 56 -4.27 14.07 -3.94
C ARG A 56 -3.00 14.53 -3.22
N LYS A 57 -3.13 14.94 -1.96
CA LYS A 57 -2.02 15.46 -1.14
C LYS A 57 -1.65 14.47 -0.05
N TRP A 58 -0.37 14.48 0.27
CA TRP A 58 0.18 13.81 1.44
C TRP A 58 0.17 14.76 2.64
N THR A 59 -0.07 14.21 3.83
CA THR A 59 0.00 14.94 5.10
C THR A 59 0.58 14.02 6.17
N ASN A 60 1.33 14.61 7.11
CA ASN A 60 1.86 13.89 8.26
C ASN A 60 0.94 14.01 9.49
N LYS A 61 -0.25 14.56 9.28
CA LYS A 61 -1.27 14.77 10.31
C LYS A 61 -2.53 14.05 9.89
N ASN A 62 -3.04 13.22 10.78
CA ASN A 62 -4.38 12.71 10.66
C ASN A 62 -5.37 13.89 10.71
N THR A 63 -6.12 14.10 9.64
CA THR A 63 -7.10 15.20 9.56
C THR A 63 -8.44 14.85 10.21
N GLY A 64 -8.61 13.60 10.69
CA GLY A 64 -9.89 13.08 11.18
C GLY A 64 -10.92 12.83 10.08
N SER A 65 -10.62 13.20 8.83
CA SER A 65 -11.48 12.90 7.69
C SER A 65 -11.55 11.39 7.47
N PRO A 66 -12.74 10.82 7.18
CA PRO A 66 -12.87 9.43 6.76
C PRO A 66 -12.04 9.06 5.52
N THR A 67 -11.69 10.06 4.70
CA THR A 67 -10.85 9.88 3.50
C THR A 67 -9.36 9.94 3.79
N CYS A 68 -8.95 10.40 4.98
CA CYS A 68 -7.55 10.51 5.39
C CYS A 68 -7.05 9.15 5.90
N LYS A 69 -6.62 8.30 4.98
CA LYS A 69 -6.06 6.99 5.30
C LYS A 69 -4.54 7.03 5.30
N ARG A 70 -3.92 6.21 6.16
CA ARG A 70 -2.47 6.00 6.13
C ARG A 70 -2.04 5.49 4.75
N GLY A 71 -0.88 5.91 4.29
CA GLY A 71 -0.30 5.48 3.02
C GLY A 71 -0.28 3.96 2.87
N PHE A 72 0.22 3.25 3.89
CA PHE A 72 0.20 1.79 3.93
C PHE A 72 -1.21 1.20 3.70
N VAL A 73 -2.21 1.73 4.40
CA VAL A 73 -3.57 1.20 4.35
C VAL A 73 -4.14 1.37 2.95
N GLN A 74 -4.01 2.57 2.39
CA GLN A 74 -4.60 2.89 1.09
C GLN A 74 -3.88 2.21 -0.08
N PHE A 75 -2.56 2.14 -0.04
CA PHE A 75 -1.76 1.71 -1.19
C PHE A 75 -1.26 0.27 -1.09
N CYS A 76 -1.16 -0.33 0.10
CA CYS A 76 -0.74 -1.72 0.24
C CYS A 76 -1.92 -2.61 0.66
N TYR A 77 -2.57 -2.29 1.77
CA TYR A 77 -3.58 -3.18 2.36
C TYR A 77 -4.89 -3.25 1.58
N GLU A 78 -5.49 -2.13 1.18
CA GLU A 78 -6.79 -2.12 0.50
C GLU A 78 -6.76 -2.90 -0.84
N PRO A 79 -5.73 -2.77 -1.71
CA PRO A 79 -5.61 -3.61 -2.90
C PRO A 79 -5.53 -5.12 -2.59
N ILE A 80 -4.71 -5.51 -1.59
CA ILE A 80 -4.59 -6.92 -1.18
C ILE A 80 -5.92 -7.44 -0.64
N LYS A 81 -6.58 -6.67 0.23
CA LYS A 81 -7.90 -7.00 0.77
C LYS A 81 -8.94 -7.15 -0.33
N GLN A 82 -8.89 -6.30 -1.35
CA GLN A 82 -9.79 -6.37 -2.50
C GLN A 82 -9.58 -7.67 -3.30
N ILE A 83 -8.33 -8.01 -3.63
CA ILE A 83 -8.00 -9.27 -4.34
C ILE A 83 -8.50 -10.49 -3.54
N ILE A 84 -8.19 -10.54 -2.24
CA ILE A 84 -8.63 -11.65 -1.36
C ILE A 84 -10.16 -11.72 -1.33
N LYS A 85 -10.85 -10.60 -1.12
CA LYS A 85 -12.31 -10.56 -1.09
C LYS A 85 -12.93 -11.02 -2.42
N THR A 86 -12.39 -10.58 -3.55
CA THR A 86 -12.90 -10.95 -4.88
C THR A 86 -12.66 -12.43 -5.16
N CYS A 87 -11.50 -12.96 -4.77
CA CYS A 87 -11.18 -14.38 -4.85
C CYS A 87 -12.11 -15.24 -3.99
N MET A 88 -12.30 -14.89 -2.71
CA MET A 88 -13.17 -15.63 -1.79
C MET A 88 -14.66 -15.64 -2.18
N ASN A 89 -15.09 -14.68 -3.01
CA ASN A 89 -16.47 -14.58 -3.49
C ASN A 89 -16.64 -15.14 -4.92
N ASP A 90 -15.64 -15.86 -5.47
CA ASP A 90 -15.65 -16.43 -6.82
C ASP A 90 -15.95 -15.42 -7.95
N GLN A 91 -15.63 -14.14 -7.74
CA GLN A 91 -15.89 -13.06 -8.69
C GLN A 91 -14.80 -12.98 -9.77
N LYS A 92 -14.63 -14.05 -10.54
CA LYS A 92 -13.55 -14.22 -11.52
C LYS A 92 -13.46 -13.08 -12.53
N ASP A 93 -14.58 -12.59 -13.03
CA ASP A 93 -14.64 -11.48 -14.00
C ASP A 93 -14.04 -10.18 -13.46
N LYS A 94 -14.11 -9.98 -12.14
CA LYS A 94 -13.51 -8.82 -11.46
C LYS A 94 -12.08 -9.08 -11.03
N LEU A 95 -11.72 -10.34 -10.76
CA LEU A 95 -10.40 -10.73 -10.30
C LEU A 95 -9.36 -10.62 -11.41
N TRP A 96 -9.64 -11.16 -12.60
CA TRP A 96 -8.64 -11.22 -13.68
C TRP A 96 -8.09 -9.85 -14.11
N PRO A 97 -8.89 -8.77 -14.21
CA PRO A 97 -8.36 -7.44 -14.52
C PRO A 97 -7.52 -6.80 -13.42
N MET A 98 -7.52 -7.35 -12.19
CA MET A 98 -6.76 -6.83 -11.05
C MET A 98 -5.38 -7.50 -10.89
N LEU A 99 -5.14 -8.61 -11.59
CA LEU A 99 -3.88 -9.36 -11.60
C LEU A 99 -2.99 -8.93 -12.76
#